data_AF-A0AAW1DHU0-F1
#
_entry.id   AF-A0AAW1DHU0-F1
#
_cell.length_a   1.000
_cell.length_b   1.000
_cell.length_c   1.000
_cell.angle_alpha   90.00
_cell.angle_beta   90.00
_cell.angle_gamma   90.00
#
_symmetry.space_group_name_H-M   'P 1'
#
loop_
_entity.id
_entity.type
_entity.pdbx_description
1 polymer ?
#
loop_
_entity_poly.entity_id
_entity_poly.type
_entity_poly.pdbx_seq_one_letter_code
_entity_poly.pdbx_strand_id
1 'polypeptide(L)'
;MCRAHEMFPSEEKLRTDPSLDRTIINYTRTEMFFSIVSVMLMMMGFLFSIYTFRNPRYMFKRLAAGIHFLSCSSVVVVMEVVINSIHYEKAHIPFVHPKSAIYYYGFSFWLGWCVFACNLISSLAFLLYSKKRKGDKAPTEEMAMADEPTIIGR
;
A
#
# COMPACT_ATOMS: atom_id res chain seq x y z
N MET A 1 2.52 -15.29 26.02
CA MET A 1 1.05 -15.32 25.96
C MET A 1 0.62 -14.20 25.03
N CYS A 2 -0.14 -14.50 23.96
CA CYS A 2 -0.66 -13.46 23.07
C CYS A 2 -1.86 -12.77 23.74
N ARG A 3 -1.88 -11.44 23.79
CA ARG A 3 -3.01 -10.65 24.29
C ARG A 3 -3.67 -9.97 23.09
N ALA A 4 -4.99 -10.13 22.95
CA ALA A 4 -5.74 -9.42 21.92
C ALA A 4 -5.66 -7.91 22.17
N HIS A 5 -5.37 -7.15 21.12
CA HIS A 5 -5.35 -5.69 21.18
C HIS A 5 -6.79 -5.17 21.01
N GLU A 6 -7.35 -4.57 22.06
CA GLU A 6 -8.71 -4.00 22.02
C GLU A 6 -8.69 -2.65 21.30
N MET A 7 -9.12 -2.62 20.05
CA MET A 7 -9.19 -1.39 19.24
C MET A 7 -10.38 -0.48 19.58
N PHE A 8 -11.38 -1.01 20.29
CA PHE A 8 -12.59 -0.30 20.72
C PHE A 8 -12.82 -0.50 22.22
N PRO A 9 -11.92 0.02 23.08
CA PRO A 9 -12.10 -0.08 24.53
C PRO A 9 -13.25 0.82 24.98
N SER A 10 -13.87 0.46 26.12
CA SER A 10 -14.85 1.32 26.78
C SER A 10 -14.18 2.58 27.34
N GLU A 11 -14.95 3.66 27.45
CA GLU A 11 -14.50 4.94 28.01
C GLU A 11 -13.97 4.78 29.46
N GLU A 12 -14.52 3.84 30.22
CA GLU A 12 -14.04 3.51 31.57
C GLU A 12 -12.64 2.89 31.55
N LYS A 13 -12.37 1.94 30.64
CA LYS A 13 -11.03 1.34 30.48
C LYS A 13 -9.99 2.37 30.07
N LEU A 14 -10.36 3.28 29.17
CA LEU A 14 -9.49 4.35 28.69
C LEU A 14 -9.08 5.34 29.80
N ARG A 15 -9.96 5.57 30.79
CA ARG A 15 -9.66 6.45 31.94
C ARG A 15 -8.84 5.75 33.02
N THR A 16 -8.93 4.43 33.09
CA THR A 16 -8.34 3.64 34.18
C THR A 16 -6.95 3.13 33.83
N ASP A 17 -6.67 2.88 32.55
CA ASP A 17 -5.38 2.33 32.11
C ASP A 17 -4.44 3.45 31.60
N PRO A 18 -3.36 3.79 32.34
CA PRO A 18 -2.42 4.84 31.94
C PRO A 18 -1.57 4.44 30.72
N SER A 19 -1.64 3.18 30.26
CA SER A 19 -0.98 2.72 29.03
C SER A 19 -1.81 2.95 27.77
N LEU A 20 -3.10 3.31 27.91
CA LEU A 20 -4.02 3.51 26.79
C LEU A 20 -4.37 4.99 26.63
N ASP A 21 -4.06 5.54 25.46
CA ASP A 21 -4.41 6.91 25.08
C ASP A 21 -5.26 6.90 23.79
N ARG A 22 -6.19 7.85 23.66
CA ARG A 22 -7.06 7.99 22.47
C ARG A 22 -6.23 8.13 21.20
N THR A 23 -5.13 8.86 21.29
CA THR A 23 -4.26 9.13 20.14
C THR A 23 -3.63 7.84 19.61
N ILE A 24 -3.13 6.97 20.49
CA ILE A 24 -2.56 5.67 20.10
C ILE A 24 -3.63 4.76 19.53
N ILE A 25 -4.81 4.71 20.15
CA ILE A 25 -5.92 3.91 19.62
C ILE A 25 -6.30 4.37 18.21
N ASN A 26 -6.28 5.68 17.95
CA ASN A 26 -6.52 6.22 16.61
C ASN A 26 -5.41 5.82 15.64
N TYR A 27 -4.14 5.87 16.03
CA TYR A 27 -3.04 5.37 15.20
C TYR A 27 -3.23 3.89 14.83
N THR A 28 -3.54 3.01 15.80
CA THR A 28 -3.78 1.59 15.55
C THR A 28 -4.96 1.36 14.59
N ARG A 29 -6.05 2.13 14.74
CA ARG A 29 -7.22 2.04 13.84
C ARG A 29 -6.84 2.45 12.41
N THR A 30 -6.11 3.55 12.27
CA THR A 30 -5.62 4.03 10.97
C THR A 30 -4.66 3.03 10.33
N GLU A 31 -3.73 2.47 11.09
CA GLU A 31 -2.79 1.43 10.66
C GLU A 31 -3.52 0.22 10.08
N MET A 32 -4.50 -0.31 10.83
CA MET A 32 -5.29 -1.46 10.42
C MET A 32 -6.12 -1.18 9.16
N PHE A 33 -6.76 -0.01 9.09
CA PHE A 33 -7.54 0.38 7.92
C PHE A 33 -6.68 0.45 6.66
N PHE A 34 -5.56 1.16 6.70
CA PHE A 34 -4.66 1.26 5.56
C PHE A 34 -3.98 -0.07 5.22
N SER A 35 -3.76 -0.95 6.20
CA SER A 35 -3.25 -2.31 5.97
C SER A 35 -4.26 -3.17 5.20
N ILE A 36 -5.55 -3.08 5.50
CA ILE A 36 -6.59 -3.80 4.75
C ILE A 36 -6.68 -3.24 3.32
N VAL A 37 -6.71 -1.91 3.18
CA VAL A 37 -6.78 -1.25 1.87
C VAL A 37 -5.57 -1.60 1.00
N SER A 38 -4.36 -1.62 1.57
CA SER A 38 -3.14 -1.94 0.82
C SER A 38 -3.17 -3.38 0.29
N VAL A 39 -3.65 -4.34 1.09
CA VAL A 39 -3.84 -5.73 0.64
C VAL A 39 -4.86 -5.81 -0.49
N MET A 40 -5.99 -5.10 -0.40
CA MET A 40 -6.99 -5.09 -1.48
C MET A 40 -6.42 -4.49 -2.77
N LEU A 41 -5.66 -3.39 -2.68
CA LEU A 41 -4.99 -2.76 -3.83
C LEU A 41 -3.94 -3.69 -4.44
N MET A 42 -3.16 -4.40 -3.63
CA MET A 42 -2.17 -5.36 -4.10
C MET A 42 -2.82 -6.54 -4.83
N MET A 43 -3.91 -7.09 -4.28
CA MET A 43 -4.69 -8.15 -4.92
C MET A 43 -5.24 -7.68 -6.27
N MET A 44 -5.81 -6.47 -6.32
CA MET A 44 -6.30 -5.87 -7.55
C MET A 44 -5.16 -5.67 -8.57
N GLY A 45 -4.02 -5.11 -8.15
CA GLY A 45 -2.85 -4.89 -9.00
C GLY A 45 -2.28 -6.19 -9.59
N PHE A 46 -2.27 -7.27 -8.80
CA PHE A 46 -1.88 -8.60 -9.27
C PHE A 46 -2.82 -9.13 -10.36
N LEU A 47 -4.13 -9.02 -10.16
CA LEU A 47 -5.13 -9.43 -11.16
C LEU A 47 -5.00 -8.63 -12.47
N PHE A 48 -4.83 -7.30 -12.37
CA PHE A 48 -4.63 -6.44 -13.55
C PHE A 48 -3.30 -6.72 -14.28
N SER A 49 -2.25 -7.09 -13.54
CA SER A 49 -0.98 -7.50 -14.12
C SER A 49 -1.12 -8.78 -14.95
N ILE A 50 -1.80 -9.81 -14.42
CA ILE A 50 -2.11 -11.04 -15.18
C ILE A 50 -2.96 -10.72 -16.40
N TYR A 51 -4.00 -9.88 -16.23
CA TYR A 51 -4.89 -9.49 -17.31
C TYR A 51 -4.15 -8.78 -18.45
N THR A 52 -3.17 -7.95 -18.12
CA THR A 52 -2.33 -7.22 -19.08
C THR A 52 -1.52 -8.16 -19.98
N PHE A 53 -1.09 -9.33 -19.48
CA PHE A 53 -0.41 -10.32 -20.30
C PHE A 53 -1.34 -11.03 -21.30
N ARG A 54 -2.64 -11.15 -20.98
CA ARG A 54 -3.63 -11.71 -21.90
C ARG A 54 -4.13 -10.69 -22.92
N ASN A 55 -4.27 -9.42 -22.53
CA ASN A 55 -4.76 -8.33 -23.37
C ASN A 55 -3.73 -7.19 -23.40
N PRO A 56 -2.79 -7.19 -24.37
CA PRO A 56 -1.60 -6.33 -24.38
C PRO A 56 -1.87 -4.86 -24.76
N ARG A 57 -3.10 -4.36 -24.62
CA ARG A 57 -3.43 -2.95 -24.86
C ARG A 57 -2.68 -2.06 -23.87
N TYR A 58 -2.10 -0.97 -24.37
CA TYR A 58 -1.30 -0.05 -23.54
C TYR A 58 -2.08 0.58 -22.39
N MET A 59 -3.40 0.74 -22.53
CA MET A 59 -4.25 1.32 -21.49
C MET A 59 -4.30 0.44 -20.22
N PHE A 60 -4.33 -0.88 -20.35
CA PHE A 60 -4.31 -1.80 -19.22
C PHE A 60 -2.96 -1.80 -18.49
N LYS A 61 -1.85 -1.68 -19.24
CA LYS A 61 -0.50 -1.49 -18.66
C LYS A 61 -0.43 -0.24 -17.78
N ARG A 62 -1.03 0.87 -18.21
CA ARG A 62 -1.08 2.12 -17.43
C ARG A 62 -1.94 1.98 -16.18
N LEU A 63 -3.07 1.31 -16.29
CA LEU A 63 -3.94 1.04 -15.15
C LEU A 63 -3.23 0.16 -14.10
N ALA A 64 -2.57 -0.92 -14.54
CA ALA A 64 -1.76 -1.77 -13.67
C ALA A 64 -0.62 -0.98 -12.99
N ALA A 65 0.09 -0.14 -13.73
CA ALA A 65 1.11 0.76 -13.18
C ALA A 65 0.56 1.66 -12.07
N GLY A 66 -0.62 2.27 -12.30
CA GLY A 66 -1.31 3.12 -11.34
C GLY A 66 -1.71 2.37 -10.08
N ILE A 67 -2.28 1.17 -10.20
CA ILE A 67 -2.70 0.37 -9.04
C ILE A 67 -1.49 -0.09 -8.21
N HIS A 68 -0.39 -0.49 -8.85
CA HIS A 68 0.86 -0.79 -8.13
C HIS A 68 1.45 0.45 -7.45
N PHE A 69 1.32 1.64 -8.05
CA PHE A 69 1.73 2.89 -7.43
C PHE A 69 0.88 3.22 -6.19
N LEU A 70 -0.45 3.05 -6.28
CA LEU A 70 -1.35 3.25 -5.14
C LEU A 70 -1.09 2.22 -4.03
N SER A 71 -0.80 0.97 -4.39
CA SER A 71 -0.38 -0.08 -3.45
C SER A 71 0.90 0.32 -2.72
N CYS A 72 1.91 0.78 -3.46
CA CYS A 72 3.16 1.31 -2.92
C CYS A 72 2.91 2.49 -1.96
N SER A 73 2.11 3.48 -2.36
CA SER A 73 1.77 4.64 -1.53
C SER A 73 1.05 4.26 -0.25
N SER A 74 0.09 3.33 -0.31
CA SER A 74 -0.64 2.88 0.89
C SER A 74 0.25 2.14 1.88
N VAL A 75 1.22 1.33 1.42
CA VAL A 75 2.20 0.68 2.30
C VAL A 75 3.10 1.71 2.99
N VAL A 76 3.53 2.77 2.29
CA VAL A 76 4.29 3.88 2.91
C VAL A 76 3.48 4.57 3.99
N VAL A 77 2.19 4.82 3.75
CA VAL A 77 1.29 5.42 4.76
C VAL A 77 1.23 4.54 6.01
N VAL A 78 1.09 3.22 5.87
CA VAL A 78 1.11 2.30 7.02
C VAL A 78 2.43 2.39 7.79
N MET A 79 3.58 2.38 7.09
CA MET A 79 4.88 2.50 7.74
C MET A 79 5.03 3.83 8.49
N GLU A 80 4.57 4.93 7.90
CA GLU A 80 4.60 6.26 8.51
C GLU A 80 3.71 6.34 9.76
N VAL A 81 2.53 5.71 9.73
CA VAL A 81 1.64 5.60 10.89
C VAL A 81 2.32 4.83 12.03
N VAL A 82 3.02 3.72 11.72
CA VAL A 82 3.76 2.92 12.72
C VAL A 82 4.95 3.71 13.30
N ILE A 83 5.68 4.45 12.47
CA ILE A 83 6.81 5.26 12.95
C ILE A 83 6.29 6.37 13.88
N ASN A 84 5.21 7.03 13.50
CA ASN A 84 4.61 8.12 14.29
C ASN A 84 3.93 7.61 15.57
N SER A 85 3.34 6.41 15.58
CA SER A 85 2.78 5.83 16.80
C SER A 85 3.87 5.56 17.85
N ILE A 86 5.00 4.98 17.44
CA ILE A 86 6.16 4.75 18.32
C ILE A 86 6.76 6.09 18.79
N HIS A 87 6.84 7.08 17.91
CA HIS A 87 7.34 8.41 18.28
C HIS A 87 6.44 9.05 19.35
N TYR A 88 5.12 8.97 19.17
CA TYR A 88 4.14 9.47 20.12
C TYR A 88 4.22 8.74 21.46
N GLU A 89 4.32 7.40 21.45
CA GLU A 89 4.45 6.57 22.64
C GLU A 89 5.66 6.96 23.49
N LYS A 90 6.82 7.18 22.86
CA LYS A 90 8.03 7.61 23.58
C LYS A 90 7.91 8.99 24.21
N ALA A 91 7.19 9.91 23.55
CA ALA A 91 7.05 11.28 24.00
C ALA A 91 6.02 11.41 25.14
N HIS A 92 4.92 10.65 25.08
CA HIS A 92 3.76 10.87 25.95
C HIS A 92 3.47 9.71 26.91
N ILE A 93 4.00 8.50 26.67
CA ILE A 93 3.72 7.32 27.51
C ILE A 93 5.02 6.68 28.03
N PRO A 94 5.69 7.32 29.01
CA PRO A 94 6.92 6.80 29.59
C PRO A 94 6.70 5.49 30.38
N PHE A 95 5.45 5.15 30.72
CA PHE A 95 5.09 3.88 31.37
C PHE A 95 5.27 2.68 30.42
N VAL A 96 4.96 2.85 29.13
CA VAL A 96 5.08 1.80 28.11
C VAL A 96 6.47 1.81 27.48
N HIS A 97 7.00 3.00 27.19
CA HIS A 97 8.34 3.20 26.65
C HIS A 97 9.22 4.01 27.64
N PRO A 98 9.93 3.36 28.57
CA PRO A 98 10.84 4.05 29.46
C PRO A 98 11.96 4.73 28.65
N LYS A 99 12.42 5.91 29.09
CA LYS A 99 13.39 6.74 28.35
C LYS A 99 14.73 6.04 28.05
N SER A 100 15.09 5.02 28.83
CA SER A 100 16.32 4.23 28.65
C SER A 100 16.08 2.91 27.91
N ALA A 101 14.86 2.64 27.46
CA ALA A 101 14.54 1.40 26.76
C ALA A 101 15.04 1.43 25.32
N ILE A 102 15.73 0.36 24.93
CA ILE A 102 16.13 0.13 23.54
C ILE A 102 15.03 -0.69 22.89
N TYR A 103 14.51 -0.20 21.76
CA TYR A 103 13.50 -0.90 20.96
C TYR A 103 14.08 -1.15 19.57
N TYR A 104 13.63 -2.23 18.94
CA TYR A 104 14.04 -2.62 17.61
C TYR A 104 12.81 -2.93 16.76
N TYR A 105 12.85 -2.57 15.48
CA TYR A 105 11.81 -2.98 14.54
C TYR A 105 11.90 -4.48 14.27
N GLY A 106 10.76 -5.16 14.34
CA GLY A 106 10.65 -6.57 14.00
C GLY A 106 10.81 -6.83 12.50
N PHE A 107 10.89 -8.12 12.15
CA PHE A 107 11.04 -8.57 10.76
C PHE A 107 9.93 -8.06 9.83
N SER A 108 8.69 -7.97 10.32
CA SER A 108 7.53 -7.48 9.55
C SER A 108 7.71 -6.06 9.00
N PHE A 109 8.42 -5.19 9.72
CA PHE A 109 8.68 -3.82 9.27
C PHE A 109 9.61 -3.82 8.05
N TRP A 110 10.66 -4.65 8.07
CA TRP A 110 11.56 -4.81 6.94
C TRP A 110 10.89 -5.49 5.74
N LEU A 111 10.00 -6.46 5.99
CA LEU A 111 9.15 -7.02 4.94
C LEU A 111 8.27 -5.94 4.28
N GLY A 112 7.75 -4.98 5.05
CA GLY A 112 7.02 -3.83 4.51
C GLY A 112 7.82 -3.03 3.49
N TRP A 113 9.10 -2.73 3.79
CA TRP A 113 10.00 -2.07 2.85
C TRP A 113 10.28 -2.90 1.58
N CYS A 114 10.40 -4.22 1.71
CA CYS A 114 10.53 -5.10 0.56
C CYS A 114 9.27 -5.05 -0.32
N VAL A 115 8.07 -5.09 0.27
CA VAL A 115 6.79 -4.98 -0.46
C VAL A 115 6.68 -3.64 -1.16
N PHE A 116 7.07 -2.55 -0.51
CA PHE A 116 7.17 -1.22 -1.11
C PHE A 116 8.08 -1.22 -2.34
N ALA A 117 9.31 -1.73 -2.21
CA ALA A 117 10.27 -1.78 -3.31
C ALA A 117 9.74 -2.61 -4.49
N CYS A 118 9.16 -3.77 -4.23
CA CYS A 118 8.57 -4.63 -5.27
C CYS A 118 7.42 -3.93 -6.02
N ASN A 119 6.51 -3.27 -5.29
CA ASN A 119 5.40 -2.54 -5.91
C ASN A 119 5.88 -1.33 -6.71
N LEU A 120 6.90 -0.61 -6.21
CA LEU A 120 7.51 0.51 -6.92
C LEU A 120 8.16 0.06 -8.23
N ILE A 121 8.97 -1.01 -8.19
CA ILE A 121 9.61 -1.58 -9.37
C ILE A 121 8.56 -2.05 -10.38
N SER A 122 7.51 -2.73 -9.91
CA SER A 122 6.39 -3.16 -10.77
C SER A 122 5.71 -1.97 -11.45
N SER A 123 5.38 -0.92 -10.68
CA SER A 123 4.77 0.29 -11.20
C SER A 123 5.63 0.97 -12.28
N LEU A 124 6.93 1.15 -12.01
CA LEU A 124 7.87 1.73 -12.96
C LEU A 124 8.03 0.86 -14.21
N ALA A 125 8.14 -0.46 -14.05
CA ALA A 125 8.21 -1.38 -15.17
C ALA A 125 6.97 -1.27 -16.07
N PHE A 126 5.76 -1.36 -15.51
CA PHE A 126 4.54 -1.21 -16.29
C PHE A 126 4.43 0.17 -16.95
N LEU A 127 4.84 1.24 -16.28
CA LEU A 127 4.82 2.58 -16.84
C LEU A 127 5.79 2.72 -18.04
N LEU A 128 7.03 2.25 -17.89
CA LEU A 128 8.03 2.27 -18.97
C LEU A 128 7.61 1.40 -20.17
N TYR A 129 7.03 0.21 -19.92
CA TYR A 129 6.53 -0.68 -20.96
C TYR A 129 5.14 -0.30 -21.53
N SER A 130 4.48 0.72 -20.96
CA SER A 130 3.17 1.22 -21.45
C SER A 130 3.27 2.23 -22.60
N LYS A 131 4.46 2.44 -23.15
CA LYS A 131 4.67 3.39 -24.25
C LYS A 131 3.82 2.99 -25.46
N LYS A 132 2.93 3.91 -25.87
CA LYS A 132 2.06 3.71 -27.04
C LYS A 132 2.94 3.49 -28.28
N ARG A 133 2.79 2.36 -28.96
CA ARG A 133 3.43 2.08 -30.25
C ARG A 133 2.36 2.25 -31.33
N LYS A 134 2.67 3.02 -32.39
CA LYS A 134 1.77 3.28 -33.51
C LYS A 134 2.36 2.69 -34.80
N GLY A 135 1.50 2.23 -35.72
CA GLY A 135 1.89 1.72 -37.04
C GLY A 135 2.83 0.51 -36.95
N ASP A 136 3.82 0.46 -37.85
CA ASP A 136 4.80 -0.65 -38.00
C ASP A 136 5.66 -0.95 -36.76
N LYS A 137 5.55 -0.14 -35.70
CA LYS A 137 6.25 -0.37 -34.42
C LYS A 137 5.46 -1.26 -33.47
N ALA A 138 4.21 -1.58 -33.78
CA ALA A 138 3.40 -2.52 -33.01
C ALA A 138 3.85 -3.97 -33.26
N PRO A 139 3.85 -4.85 -32.25
CA PRO A 139 4.28 -6.25 -32.42
C PRO A 139 3.41 -7.05 -33.38
N THR A 140 2.13 -6.69 -33.51
CA THR A 140 1.14 -7.33 -34.39
C THR A 140 0.15 -6.29 -34.92
N GLU A 141 -0.38 -6.51 -36.13
CA GLU A 141 -1.39 -5.64 -36.75
C GLU A 141 -2.66 -5.53 -35.90
N GLU A 142 -3.08 -6.61 -35.23
CA GLU A 142 -4.23 -6.61 -34.33
C GLU A 142 -4.04 -5.64 -33.15
N MET A 143 -2.81 -5.55 -32.61
CA MET A 143 -2.49 -4.58 -31.56
C MET A 143 -2.39 -3.15 -32.10
N ALA A 144 -1.89 -2.96 -33.32
CA ALA A 144 -1.87 -1.65 -33.97
C ALA A 144 -3.31 -1.13 -34.15
N MET A 145 -4.20 -1.99 -34.67
CA MET A 145 -5.61 -1.69 -34.91
C MET A 145 -6.39 -1.46 -33.62
N ALA A 146 -6.10 -2.20 -32.54
CA ALA A 146 -6.72 -2.00 -31.23
C ALA A 146 -6.30 -0.69 -30.52
N ASP A 147 -5.15 -0.12 -30.90
CA ASP A 147 -4.61 1.13 -30.36
C ASP A 147 -4.95 2.38 -31.22
N GLU A 148 -5.55 2.15 -32.40
CA GLU A 148 -6.13 3.18 -33.24
C GLU A 148 -7.43 3.74 -32.64
N PRO A 149 -7.71 5.04 -32.83
CA PRO A 149 -8.97 5.60 -32.39
C PRO A 149 -10.12 4.92 -33.14
N THR A 150 -10.97 4.19 -32.44
CA THR A 150 -12.25 3.74 -32.98
C THR A 150 -13.06 4.98 -33.34
N ILE A 151 -13.20 5.26 -34.63
CA ILE A 151 -14.05 6.33 -35.14
C ILE A 151 -15.50 5.92 -34.90
N ILE A 152 -16.05 6.29 -33.74
CA ILE A 152 -17.47 6.17 -33.43
C ILE A 152 -18.12 7.45 -33.95
N GLY A 153 -18.47 7.46 -35.23
CA GLY A 153 -19.15 8.58 -35.86
C GLY A 153 -18.54 8.94 -37.21
N ARG A 154 -19.36 8.71 -38.24
CA ARG A 154 -19.29 9.15 -39.65
C ARG A 154 -18.15 10.10 -40.04
#